data_AF-A0A2H0R0E7-F1
#
_entry.id   AF-A0A2H0R0E7-F1
#
_cell.length_a   1.000
_cell.length_b   1.000
_cell.length_c   1.000
_cell.angle_alpha   90.00
_cell.angle_beta   90.00
_cell.angle_gamma   90.00
#
_symmetry.space_group_name_H-M   'P 1'
#
loop_
_entity.id
_entity.type
_entity.pdbx_description
1 polymer ?
#
loop_
_entity_poly.entity_id
_entity_poly.type
_entity_poly.pdbx_seq_one_letter_code
_entity_poly.pdbx_strand_id
1 'polypeptide(L)'
;MDEIILKNTDFNNIYNKSYRLAAAVFMISNVMDQSGELETKIKKLSLELVSMSVKLKDINFYDAKKLISDIEKNALELISMLDIASISGLVSKMNSSILKEEFQAFILELSKFSEKFENNKNTS
;
A
#
# COMPACT_ATOMS: atom_id res chain seq x y z
N MET A 1 -27.80 9.74 2.81
CA MET A 1 -27.48 9.08 1.53
C MET A 1 -26.02 9.30 1.14
N ASP A 2 -25.37 10.36 1.65
CA ASP A 2 -23.99 10.74 1.29
C ASP A 2 -22.88 9.92 1.98
N GLU A 3 -23.04 9.47 3.23
CA GLU A 3 -21.98 8.74 3.96
C GLU A 3 -21.61 7.38 3.35
N ILE A 4 -22.59 6.60 2.90
CA ILE A 4 -22.35 5.29 2.26
C ILE A 4 -21.61 5.48 0.93
N ILE A 5 -21.92 6.56 0.20
CA ILE A 5 -21.26 6.90 -1.06
C ILE A 5 -19.82 7.34 -0.79
N LEU A 6 -19.58 8.23 0.19
CA LEU A 6 -18.24 8.66 0.58
C LEU A 6 -17.36 7.51 1.06
N LYS A 7 -17.88 6.62 1.91
CA LYS A 7 -17.16 5.43 2.38
C LYS A 7 -16.72 4.53 1.23
N ASN A 8 -17.60 4.31 0.25
CA ASN A 8 -17.29 3.53 -0.94
C ASN A 8 -16.24 4.22 -1.83
N THR A 9 -16.31 5.54 -2.00
CA THR A 9 -15.32 6.31 -2.75
C THR A 9 -13.94 6.25 -2.10
N ASP A 10 -13.86 6.48 -0.80
CA ASP A 10 -12.62 6.47 -0.04
C ASP A 10 -11.98 5.05 -0.02
N PHE A 11 -12.78 3.99 0.16
CA PHE A 11 -12.32 2.61 -0.01
C PHE A 11 -11.78 2.35 -1.42
N ASN A 12 -12.54 2.72 -2.46
CA ASN A 12 -12.15 2.49 -3.85
C ASN A 12 -10.83 3.18 -4.18
N ASN A 13 -10.56 4.36 -3.61
CA ASN A 13 -9.29 5.06 -3.80
C ASN A 13 -8.11 4.25 -3.23
N ILE A 14 -8.20 3.78 -1.98
CA ILE A 14 -7.16 2.96 -1.35
C ILE A 14 -6.94 1.66 -2.12
N TYR A 15 -8.02 0.94 -2.44
CA TYR A 15 -7.95 -0.28 -3.23
C TYR A 15 -7.30 -0.02 -4.60
N ASN A 16 -7.73 1.02 -5.30
CA ASN A 16 -7.22 1.34 -6.63
C ASN A 16 -5.74 1.71 -6.61
N LYS A 17 -5.30 2.47 -5.60
CA LYS A 17 -3.90 2.83 -5.42
C LYS A 17 -3.06 1.58 -5.13
N SER A 18 -3.53 0.69 -4.25
CA SER A 18 -2.82 -0.54 -3.88
C SER A 18 -2.49 -1.43 -5.09
N TYR A 19 -3.45 -1.68 -5.99
CA TYR A 19 -3.19 -2.56 -7.14
C TYR A 19 -2.31 -1.89 -8.19
N ARG A 20 -2.40 -0.57 -8.36
CA ARG A 20 -1.52 0.19 -9.27
C ARG A 20 -0.07 0.15 -8.79
N LEU A 21 0.13 0.31 -7.48
CA LEU A 21 1.44 0.17 -6.85
C LEU A 21 2.00 -1.24 -7.03
N ALA A 22 1.18 -2.28 -6.79
CA ALA A 22 1.59 -3.66 -7.04
C ALA A 22 1.96 -3.89 -8.51
N ALA A 23 1.17 -3.39 -9.47
CA ALA A 23 1.52 -3.48 -10.88
C ALA A 23 2.86 -2.79 -11.20
N ALA A 24 3.11 -1.61 -10.63
CA ALA A 24 4.38 -0.90 -10.81
C ALA A 24 5.57 -1.64 -10.18
N VAL A 25 5.38 -2.27 -9.01
CA VAL A 25 6.37 -3.18 -8.41
C VAL A 25 6.70 -4.33 -9.35
N PHE A 26 5.69 -4.97 -9.94
CA PHE A 26 5.92 -6.06 -10.88
C PHE A 26 6.68 -5.59 -12.13
N MET A 27 6.35 -4.41 -12.66
CA MET A 27 7.06 -3.82 -13.79
C MET A 27 8.55 -3.59 -13.51
N ILE A 28 8.91 -3.07 -12.34
CA ILE A 28 10.33 -2.87 -12.00
C ILE A 28 11.02 -4.15 -11.55
N SER A 29 10.29 -5.12 -10.99
CA SER A 29 10.89 -6.37 -10.53
C SER A 29 11.34 -7.23 -11.71
N ASN A 30 10.71 -7.08 -12.88
CA ASN A 30 11.13 -7.76 -14.11
C ASN A 30 12.54 -7.37 -14.59
N VAL A 31 13.09 -6.25 -14.10
CA VAL A 31 14.49 -5.87 -14.38
C VAL A 31 15.47 -6.33 -13.29
N MET A 32 14.98 -6.88 -12.19
CA MET A 32 15.81 -7.59 -11.20
C MET A 32 16.18 -8.96 -11.74
N ASP A 33 17.29 -9.53 -11.27
CA ASP A 33 17.65 -10.91 -11.58
C ASP A 33 16.58 -11.87 -11.02
N GLN A 34 15.96 -12.66 -11.90
CA GLN A 34 14.63 -13.29 -11.71
C GLN A 34 14.59 -14.42 -10.66
N SER A 35 15.71 -14.68 -9.99
CA SER A 35 15.89 -15.80 -9.04
C SER A 35 16.21 -15.35 -7.61
N GLY A 36 16.10 -14.05 -7.30
CA GLY A 36 16.47 -13.50 -5.99
C GLY A 36 15.38 -13.66 -4.92
N GLU A 37 15.79 -14.00 -3.70
CA GLU A 37 14.92 -13.98 -2.50
C GLU A 37 14.27 -12.58 -2.31
N LEU A 38 15.04 -11.52 -2.57
CA LEU A 38 14.59 -10.14 -2.43
C LEU A 38 13.47 -9.77 -3.41
N GLU A 39 13.59 -10.16 -4.68
CA GLU A 39 12.55 -9.93 -5.69
C GLU A 39 11.25 -10.62 -5.30
N THR A 40 11.35 -11.88 -4.86
CA THR A 40 10.20 -12.66 -4.38
C THR A 40 9.51 -11.98 -3.20
N LYS A 41 10.30 -11.50 -2.23
CA LYS A 41 9.80 -10.78 -1.05
C LYS A 41 9.10 -9.47 -1.43
N ILE A 42 9.68 -8.69 -2.34
CA ILE A 42 9.09 -7.44 -2.86
C ILE A 42 7.74 -7.71 -3.55
N LYS A 43 7.69 -8.69 -4.47
CA LYS A 43 6.45 -9.09 -5.14
C LYS A 43 5.39 -9.53 -4.14
N LYS A 44 5.75 -10.39 -3.19
CA LYS A 44 4.83 -10.91 -2.18
C LYS A 44 4.24 -9.79 -1.31
N LEU A 45 5.07 -8.90 -0.77
CA LEU A 45 4.62 -7.76 0.03
C LEU A 45 3.64 -6.88 -0.76
N SER A 46 3.93 -6.62 -2.04
CA SER A 46 3.04 -5.81 -2.89
C SER A 46 1.65 -6.45 -3.10
N LEU A 47 1.58 -7.77 -3.26
CA LEU A 47 0.32 -8.50 -3.37
C LEU A 47 -0.43 -8.56 -2.04
N GLU A 48 0.29 -8.70 -0.92
CA GLU A 48 -0.28 -8.65 0.42
C GLU A 48 -0.95 -7.29 0.68
N LEU A 49 -0.34 -6.17 0.27
CA LEU A 49 -0.95 -4.83 0.38
C LEU A 49 -2.29 -4.74 -0.38
N VAL A 50 -2.39 -5.32 -1.57
CA VAL A 50 -3.66 -5.39 -2.33
C VAL A 50 -4.70 -6.21 -1.57
N SER A 51 -4.31 -7.40 -1.11
CA SER A 51 -5.18 -8.30 -0.36
C SER A 51 -5.71 -7.65 0.93
N MET A 52 -4.85 -6.95 1.67
CA MET A 52 -5.22 -6.20 2.86
C MET A 52 -6.13 -5.01 2.53
N SER A 53 -5.86 -4.30 1.43
CA SER A 53 -6.70 -3.18 0.99
C SER A 53 -8.12 -3.62 0.65
N VAL A 54 -8.30 -4.79 0.01
CA VAL A 54 -9.63 -5.36 -0.27
C VAL A 54 -10.42 -5.61 1.02
N LYS A 55 -9.76 -6.05 2.10
CA LYS A 55 -10.39 -6.33 3.39
C LYS A 55 -10.95 -5.07 4.07
N LEU A 56 -10.57 -3.87 3.65
CA LEU A 56 -11.10 -2.62 4.20
C LEU A 56 -12.57 -2.34 3.80
N LYS A 57 -13.11 -3.04 2.79
CA LYS A 57 -14.45 -2.75 2.25
C LYS A 57 -15.57 -2.89 3.29
N ASP A 58 -15.57 -4.00 4.01
CA ASP A 58 -16.70 -4.46 4.83
C ASP A 58 -16.33 -4.62 6.31
N ILE A 59 -15.22 -4.02 6.75
CA ILE A 59 -14.68 -4.16 8.09
C ILE A 59 -15.23 -3.10 9.06
N ASN A 60 -15.38 -3.46 10.34
CA ASN A 60 -15.77 -2.51 11.38
C ASN A 60 -14.62 -1.53 11.70
N PHE A 61 -14.91 -0.41 12.39
CA PHE A 61 -13.92 0.64 12.66
C PHE A 61 -12.66 0.16 13.40
N TYR A 62 -12.82 -0.63 14.47
CA TYR A 62 -11.69 -1.04 15.31
C TYR A 62 -10.73 -1.95 14.52
N ASP A 63 -11.32 -2.89 13.78
CA ASP A 63 -10.58 -3.80 12.92
C ASP A 63 -9.99 -3.05 11.71
N ALA A 64 -10.65 -1.99 11.21
CA ALA A 64 -10.11 -1.11 10.17
C ALA A 64 -8.83 -0.41 10.64
N LYS A 65 -8.81 0.18 11.84
CA LYS A 65 -7.64 0.90 12.37
C LYS A 65 -6.43 -0.01 12.52
N LYS A 66 -6.64 -1.23 13.03
CA LYS A 66 -5.58 -2.24 13.11
C LYS A 66 -5.09 -2.64 11.72
N LEU A 67 -6.01 -2.95 10.81
CA LEU A 67 -5.67 -3.34 9.44
C LEU A 67 -4.91 -2.24 8.70
N ILE A 68 -5.31 -0.97 8.84
CA ILE A 68 -4.60 0.19 8.28
C ILE A 68 -3.17 0.25 8.82
N SER A 69 -2.97 0.13 10.14
CA SER A 69 -1.62 0.11 10.72
C SER A 69 -0.77 -1.05 10.19
N ASP A 70 -1.37 -2.21 9.95
CA ASP A 70 -0.66 -3.34 9.38
C ASP A 70 -0.32 -3.12 7.88
N ILE A 71 -1.20 -2.45 7.11
CA ILE A 71 -0.90 -2.02 5.73
C ILE A 71 0.28 -1.04 5.73
N GLU A 72 0.29 -0.06 6.64
CA GLU A 72 1.38 0.92 6.76
C GLU A 72 2.72 0.24 7.04
N LYS A 73 2.77 -0.74 7.97
CA LYS A 73 3.98 -1.51 8.28
C LYS A 73 4.48 -2.28 7.06
N ASN A 74 3.59 -2.96 6.33
CA ASN A 74 3.97 -3.69 5.13
C ASN A 74 4.47 -2.77 4.01
N ALA A 75 3.90 -1.57 3.89
CA ALA A 75 4.36 -0.57 2.93
C ALA A 75 5.75 -0.03 3.29
N LEU A 76 6.02 0.21 4.57
CA LEU A 76 7.35 0.60 5.05
C LEU A 76 8.39 -0.51 4.87
N GLU A 77 8.01 -1.78 5.12
CA GLU A 77 8.87 -2.94 4.85
C GLU A 77 9.21 -3.02 3.36
N LEU A 78 8.23 -2.84 2.49
CA LEU A 78 8.45 -2.83 1.04
C LEU A 78 9.38 -1.69 0.60
N ILE A 79 9.19 -0.47 1.12
CA ILE A 79 10.11 0.65 0.89
C ILE A 79 11.54 0.26 1.29
N SER A 80 11.70 -0.41 2.44
CA SER A 80 13.00 -0.87 2.91
C SER A 80 13.61 -1.90 1.96
N MET A 81 12.81 -2.82 1.41
CA MET A 81 13.28 -3.80 0.41
C MET A 81 13.69 -3.12 -0.91
N LEU A 82 12.97 -2.07 -1.34
CA LEU A 82 13.32 -1.27 -2.52
C LEU A 82 14.63 -0.50 -2.33
N ASP A 83 14.88 0.03 -1.13
CA ASP A 83 16.14 0.68 -0.77
C ASP A 83 17.29 -0.34 -0.82
N ILE A 84 17.11 -1.54 -0.25
CA ILE A 84 18.10 -2.63 -0.33
C ILE A 84 18.37 -3.02 -1.78
N ALA A 85 17.31 -3.24 -2.58
CA ALA A 85 17.46 -3.60 -3.99
C ALA A 85 18.21 -2.53 -4.78
N SER A 86 17.98 -1.25 -4.48
CA SER A 86 18.69 -0.14 -5.12
C SER A 86 20.16 -0.07 -4.71
N ILE A 87 20.46 -0.22 -3.42
CA ILE A 87 21.84 -0.22 -2.90
C ILE A 87 22.65 -1.39 -3.47
N SER A 88 22.01 -2.56 -3.59
CA SER A 88 22.61 -3.76 -4.19
C SER A 88 22.71 -3.71 -5.72
N GLY A 89 22.23 -2.65 -6.37
CA GLY A 89 22.28 -2.49 -7.83
C GLY A 89 21.29 -3.37 -8.61
N LEU A 90 20.33 -3.99 -7.94
CA LEU A 90 19.28 -4.83 -8.56
C LEU A 90 18.17 -4.00 -9.21
N VAL A 91 18.00 -2.75 -8.76
CA VAL A 91 17.09 -1.77 -9.35
C VAL A 91 17.80 -0.44 -9.46
N SER A 92 17.51 0.33 -10.52
CA SER A 92 18.04 1.68 -10.65
C SER A 92 17.55 2.58 -9.50
N LYS A 93 18.41 3.51 -9.06
CA LYS A 93 18.05 4.49 -8.03
C LYS A 93 16.78 5.27 -8.38
N MET A 94 16.61 5.61 -9.66
CA MET A 94 15.44 6.31 -10.16
C MET A 94 14.15 5.50 -9.98
N ASN A 95 14.13 4.23 -10.41
CA ASN A 95 12.95 3.37 -10.28
C ASN A 95 12.58 3.13 -8.82
N SER A 96 13.58 2.93 -7.96
CA SER A 96 13.37 2.76 -6.52
C SER A 96 12.82 4.03 -5.86
N SER A 97 13.38 5.23 -6.18
CA SER A 97 12.90 6.51 -5.64
C SER A 97 11.44 6.79 -6.00
N ILE A 98 11.06 6.62 -7.28
CA ILE A 98 9.70 6.87 -7.74
C ILE A 98 8.70 5.98 -6.99
N LEU A 99 9.00 4.68 -6.85
CA LEU A 99 8.10 3.79 -6.11
C LEU A 99 8.05 4.12 -4.62
N LYS A 100 9.18 4.46 -4.02
CA LYS A 100 9.23 4.87 -2.62
C LYS A 100 8.32 6.07 -2.35
N GLU A 101 8.41 7.10 -3.18
CA GLU A 101 7.55 8.29 -3.10
C GLU A 101 6.06 7.93 -3.23
N GLU A 102 5.73 7.03 -4.15
CA GLU A 102 4.36 6.56 -4.36
C GLU A 102 3.82 5.73 -3.17
N PHE A 103 4.66 4.90 -2.53
CA PHE A 103 4.28 4.18 -1.30
C PHE A 103 4.18 5.12 -0.09
N GLN A 104 5.02 6.15 -0.01
CA GLN A 104 4.89 7.18 1.03
C GLN A 104 3.58 7.96 0.86
N ALA A 105 3.22 8.33 -0.38
CA ALA A 105 1.93 8.96 -0.67
C ALA A 105 0.76 8.06 -0.28
N PHE A 106 0.86 6.75 -0.56
CA PHE A 106 -0.15 5.77 -0.15
C PHE A 106 -0.31 5.68 1.38
N ILE A 107 0.78 5.69 2.14
CA ILE A 107 0.73 5.76 3.62
C ILE A 107 0.00 7.02 4.09
N LEU A 108 0.27 8.17 3.47
CA LEU A 108 -0.43 9.42 3.81
C LEU A 108 -1.94 9.35 3.50
N GLU A 109 -2.32 8.69 2.40
CA GLU A 109 -3.73 8.46 2.05
C GLU A 109 -4.42 7.52 3.06
N LEU A 110 -3.74 6.47 3.52
CA LEU A 110 -4.24 5.56 4.57
C LEU A 110 -4.48 6.29 5.90
N SER A 111 -3.57 7.17 6.30
CA SER A 111 -3.73 8.00 7.50
C SER A 111 -4.96 8.89 7.40
N LYS A 112 -5.16 9.59 6.27
CA LYS A 112 -6.36 10.40 6.01
C LYS A 112 -7.64 9.57 6.00
N PHE A 113 -7.59 8.36 5.43
CA PHE A 113 -8.72 7.43 5.45
C PHE A 113 -9.12 7.06 6.89
N SER A 114 -8.13 6.74 7.73
CA SER A 114 -8.32 6.42 9.15
C SER A 114 -8.96 7.58 9.92
N GLU A 115 -8.45 8.81 9.74
CA GLU A 115 -8.98 10.02 10.39
C GLU A 115 -10.44 10.30 10.01
N LYS A 116 -10.79 10.18 8.72
CA LYS A 116 -12.17 10.33 8.26
C LYS A 116 -13.08 9.25 8.84
N PHE A 117 -12.60 8.01 8.93
CA PHE A 117 -13.32 6.90 9.52
C PHE A 117 -13.62 7.15 11.01
N GLU A 118 -12.71 7.82 11.73
CA GLU A 118 -12.87 8.19 13.14
C GLU A 118 -13.87 9.35 13.31
N ASN A 119 -13.80 10.37 12.45
CA ASN A 119 -14.70 11.52 12.50
C ASN A 119 -16.16 11.14 12.23
N ASN A 120 -16.44 10.24 11.28
CA ASN A 120 -17.81 9.78 10.99
C ASN A 120 -18.47 9.06 12.18
N LYS A 121 -17.67 8.46 13.09
CA LYS A 121 -18.18 7.87 14.33
C LYS A 121 -18.58 8.93 15.35
N ASN A 122 -17.83 10.03 15.46
CA ASN A 122 -18.11 11.07 16.45
C ASN A 122 -19.34 11.93 16.10
N THR A 123 -19.85 11.81 14.88
CA THR A 123 -21.06 12.49 14.37
C THR A 123 -22.29 11.58 14.27
N SER A 124 -22.17 10.28 14.55
CA SER A 124 -23.27 9.29 14.58
C SER A 124 -23.67 8.94 16.01
#